data_AF-A0AA37H8F6-F1
#
_entry.id   AF-A0AA37H8F6-F1
#
_cell.length_a   1.000
_cell.length_b   1.000
_cell.length_c   1.000
_cell.angle_alpha   90.00
_cell.angle_beta   90.00
_cell.angle_gamma   90.00
#
_symmetry.space_group_name_H-M   'P 1'
#
loop_
_entity.id
_entity.type
_entity.pdbx_description
1 polymer ?
#
loop_
_entity_poly.entity_id
_entity_poly.type
_entity_poly.pdbx_seq_one_letter_code
_entity_poly.pdbx_strand_id
1 'polypeptide(L)'
;MPPAIGPCLAVRLAVRPAPLVLAVLLTGSAGLAGDASSAGAAPLRVGEAVLEPVPLSALPGFADDDLAAALATFRATCATPAGPVLAEAAPGAPRQDLALPCAAAAESSPEGARGFFERHFSAYRVLRPNRDAVPERTAGFLTGYFEPELAGSPVPTPDFTVPALARPDDLVSLEPGETRPGLDPTLRAARRDGDAFRPYPDRAAIEDGALGSRARPLLWLRDAVDLLVLQVQGSGRVRLPDGRSVRLAYDGRNGQPYTSVARLIVTGGYLPLEGLTLDRWTGWLRAHPDRARDLIRRNASYIFFRVDDGIPERAGPRGGAGVPLTAGRSLAVDATLWRYGLPFWLEGSLPDPEGGSTPLRRLVVAQDTGSAILGPARGDLYLGTGARAGAVAGLLRDPARFVVLLPKQGDPGAAP
;
A
#
# COMPACT_ATOMS: atom_id res chain seq x y z
N MET A 1 -16.89 -44.63 -54.94
CA MET A 1 -17.28 -43.35 -55.56
C MET A 1 -16.45 -42.23 -54.94
N PRO A 2 -16.05 -41.22 -55.74
CA PRO A 2 -14.75 -40.49 -55.72
C PRO A 2 -14.83 -39.12 -54.99
N PRO A 3 -13.95 -38.09 -55.19
CA PRO A 3 -12.55 -37.98 -55.70
C PRO A 3 -11.58 -37.18 -54.76
N ALA A 4 -10.26 -37.40 -54.79
CA ALA A 4 -9.17 -36.72 -55.56
C ALA A 4 -8.56 -35.43 -54.94
N ILE A 5 -7.26 -35.50 -54.61
CA ILE A 5 -6.35 -34.38 -54.31
C ILE A 5 -5.28 -34.35 -55.41
N GLY A 6 -5.06 -33.21 -56.04
CA GLY A 6 -3.96 -32.95 -56.98
C GLY A 6 -2.88 -32.01 -56.39
N PRO A 7 -1.62 -32.02 -56.89
CA PRO A 7 -0.47 -31.37 -56.24
C PRO A 7 0.17 -30.19 -57.03
N CYS A 8 1.33 -29.73 -56.51
CA CYS A 8 2.34 -28.77 -57.03
C CYS A 8 2.15 -27.30 -56.58
N LEU A 9 3.13 -26.59 -56.03
CA LEU A 9 4.46 -26.31 -56.59
C LEU A 9 5.44 -25.81 -55.50
N ALA A 10 6.72 -26.20 -55.60
CA ALA A 10 7.81 -25.70 -54.76
C ALA A 10 8.61 -24.61 -55.50
N VAL A 11 9.01 -23.55 -54.81
CA VAL A 11 10.04 -22.60 -55.28
C VAL A 11 11.06 -22.42 -54.16
N ARG A 12 12.28 -22.91 -54.39
CA ARG A 12 13.48 -22.61 -53.59
C ARG A 12 14.29 -21.57 -54.38
N LEU A 13 14.54 -20.41 -53.79
CA LEU A 13 15.60 -19.50 -54.27
C LEU A 13 16.82 -19.62 -53.35
N ALA A 14 17.96 -19.92 -53.95
CA ALA A 14 19.27 -19.90 -53.34
C ALA A 14 19.96 -18.57 -53.66
N VAL A 15 20.61 -17.94 -52.67
CA VAL A 15 21.52 -16.80 -52.87
C VAL A 15 22.88 -17.16 -52.29
N ARG A 16 23.92 -17.02 -53.11
CA ARG A 16 25.33 -17.31 -52.82
C ARG A 16 26.04 -16.10 -52.18
N PRO A 17 27.11 -16.29 -51.40
CA PRO A 17 27.90 -15.19 -50.83
C PRO A 17 29.00 -14.73 -51.79
N ALA A 18 29.37 -13.45 -51.75
CA ALA A 18 30.56 -12.88 -52.40
C ALA A 18 31.38 -12.07 -51.36
N PRO A 19 32.72 -12.08 -51.43
CA PRO A 19 33.58 -11.53 -50.39
C PRO A 19 33.82 -10.03 -50.57
N LEU A 20 33.86 -9.29 -49.47
CA LEU A 20 34.21 -7.86 -49.45
C LEU A 20 35.73 -7.69 -49.36
N VAL A 21 36.30 -6.94 -50.31
CA VAL A 21 37.70 -6.50 -50.35
C VAL A 21 37.85 -5.21 -49.54
N LEU A 22 38.89 -5.18 -48.71
CA LEU A 22 39.32 -4.05 -47.88
C LEU A 22 40.01 -2.99 -48.76
N ALA A 23 39.53 -1.74 -48.74
CA ALA A 23 40.22 -0.58 -49.29
C ALA A 23 40.18 0.58 -48.29
N VAL A 24 41.37 0.95 -47.81
CA VAL A 24 41.64 2.12 -46.98
C VAL A 24 41.85 3.31 -47.91
N LEU A 25 41.07 4.39 -47.73
CA LEU A 25 41.34 5.70 -48.32
C LEU A 25 41.11 6.79 -47.26
N LEU A 26 42.22 7.41 -46.85
CA LEU A 26 42.27 8.64 -46.07
C LEU A 26 41.93 9.84 -46.97
N THR A 27 40.89 10.60 -46.64
CA THR A 27 40.71 11.99 -47.10
C THR A 27 40.12 12.83 -45.96
N GLY A 28 40.60 14.07 -45.85
CA GLY A 28 40.39 14.94 -44.70
C GLY A 28 39.15 15.83 -44.75
N SER A 29 38.73 16.21 -43.54
CA SER A 29 38.12 17.48 -43.09
C SER A 29 37.02 18.16 -43.92
N ALA A 30 35.79 18.14 -43.39
CA ALA A 30 34.89 19.30 -43.35
C ALA A 30 33.85 19.10 -42.24
N GLY A 31 33.65 20.12 -41.41
CA GLY A 31 32.80 20.05 -40.23
C GLY A 31 31.33 19.85 -40.55
N LEU A 32 30.70 18.98 -39.76
CA LEU A 32 29.31 19.12 -39.37
C LEU A 32 29.31 18.99 -37.85
N ALA A 33 28.98 20.09 -37.18
CA ALA A 33 28.57 20.07 -35.78
C ALA A 33 27.29 19.22 -35.71
N GLY A 34 27.47 17.92 -35.48
CA GLY A 34 26.41 17.02 -35.08
C GLY A 34 26.23 17.16 -33.58
N ASP A 35 25.00 17.54 -33.19
CA ASP A 35 24.50 17.56 -31.83
C ASP A 35 25.11 16.44 -31.00
N ALA A 36 25.76 16.82 -29.90
CA ALA A 36 26.07 15.91 -28.82
C ALA A 36 24.75 15.38 -28.28
N SER A 37 24.31 14.27 -28.86
CA SER A 37 23.31 13.36 -28.32
C SER A 37 23.53 13.27 -26.81
N SER A 38 22.56 13.77 -26.05
CA SER A 38 22.48 13.51 -24.62
C SER A 38 22.51 12.00 -24.46
N ALA A 39 23.66 11.45 -24.05
CA ALA A 39 23.78 10.07 -23.65
C ALA A 39 22.71 9.84 -22.58
N GLY A 40 21.63 9.16 -22.97
CA GLY A 40 20.42 9.04 -22.17
C GLY A 40 20.78 8.43 -20.83
N ALA A 41 20.73 9.23 -19.77
CA ALA A 41 20.89 8.73 -18.42
C ALA A 41 19.87 7.60 -18.22
N ALA A 42 20.34 6.46 -17.69
CA ALA A 42 19.46 5.36 -17.37
C ALA A 42 18.31 5.88 -16.49
N PRO A 43 17.05 5.45 -16.73
CA PRO A 43 15.93 5.95 -15.97
C PRO A 43 16.11 5.62 -14.49
N LEU A 44 15.77 6.56 -13.62
CA LEU A 44 15.84 6.39 -12.19
C LEU A 44 14.91 5.24 -11.76
N ARG A 45 15.37 4.39 -10.84
CA ARG A 45 14.60 3.20 -10.39
C ARG A 45 14.61 3.04 -8.88
N VAL A 46 13.50 2.50 -8.37
CA VAL A 46 13.34 2.06 -6.97
C VAL A 46 12.71 0.68 -7.03
N GLY A 47 13.49 -0.38 -6.81
CA GLY A 47 13.05 -1.74 -7.08
C GLY A 47 12.57 -1.89 -8.54
N GLU A 48 11.30 -2.28 -8.71
CA GLU A 48 10.65 -2.36 -10.02
C GLU A 48 10.07 -1.03 -10.53
N ALA A 49 10.02 0.03 -9.71
CA ALA A 49 9.52 1.33 -10.11
C ALA A 49 10.45 1.98 -11.15
N VAL A 50 9.87 2.51 -12.23
CA VAL A 50 10.57 3.44 -13.14
C VAL A 50 10.10 4.85 -12.83
N LEU A 51 11.04 5.76 -12.60
CA LEU A 51 10.77 7.13 -12.18
C LEU A 51 11.05 8.11 -13.30
N GLU A 52 10.00 8.79 -13.75
CA GLU A 52 10.07 9.83 -14.79
C GLU A 52 9.98 11.21 -14.14
N PRO A 53 10.99 12.10 -14.28
CA PRO A 53 10.93 13.44 -13.71
C PRO A 53 9.74 14.25 -14.21
N VAL A 54 9.06 14.96 -13.30
CA VAL A 54 7.97 15.89 -13.64
C VAL A 54 8.09 17.14 -12.75
N PRO A 55 8.05 18.36 -13.31
CA PRO A 55 8.07 19.57 -12.48
C PRO A 55 6.75 19.67 -11.71
N LEU A 56 6.83 20.09 -10.44
CA LEU A 56 5.64 20.29 -9.59
C LEU A 56 4.62 21.25 -10.21
N SER A 57 5.08 22.26 -10.95
CA SER A 57 4.23 23.21 -11.68
C SER A 57 3.42 22.58 -12.83
N ALA A 58 3.82 21.40 -13.33
CA ALA A 58 3.08 20.66 -14.34
C ALA A 58 2.05 19.68 -13.75
N LEU A 59 1.97 19.56 -12.42
CA LEU A 59 0.98 18.73 -11.75
C LEU A 59 -0.37 19.47 -11.70
N PRO A 60 -1.42 19.00 -12.38
CA PRO A 60 -2.69 19.71 -12.46
C PRO A 60 -3.33 19.87 -11.08
N GLY A 61 -3.57 21.11 -10.66
CA GLY A 61 -4.21 21.42 -9.37
C GLY A 61 -3.27 21.39 -8.16
N PHE A 62 -1.95 21.19 -8.35
CA PHE A 62 -1.00 21.21 -7.22
C PHE A 62 -1.00 22.54 -6.46
N ALA A 63 -1.13 23.67 -7.18
CA ALA A 63 -1.21 24.99 -6.58
C ALA A 63 -2.53 25.25 -5.85
N ASP A 64 -3.59 24.47 -6.15
CA ASP A 64 -4.93 24.61 -5.58
C ASP A 64 -5.16 23.65 -4.39
N ASP A 65 -4.23 22.73 -4.13
CA ASP A 65 -4.31 21.82 -2.98
C ASP A 65 -4.02 22.56 -1.66
N ASP A 66 -4.60 22.08 -0.56
CA ASP A 66 -4.25 22.52 0.78
C ASP A 66 -2.90 21.91 1.22
N LEU A 67 -1.82 22.54 0.74
CA LEU A 67 -0.45 22.14 1.03
C LEU A 67 -0.07 22.36 2.49
N ALA A 68 -0.77 23.22 3.22
CA ALA A 68 -0.56 23.41 4.66
C ALA A 68 -0.95 22.14 5.43
N ALA A 69 -2.09 21.51 5.10
CA ALA A 69 -2.47 20.22 5.67
C ALA A 69 -1.49 19.10 5.29
N ALA A 70 -0.97 19.09 4.05
CA ALA A 70 0.05 18.14 3.64
C ALA A 70 1.35 18.32 4.45
N LEU A 71 1.80 19.56 4.66
CA LEU A 71 2.97 19.88 5.48
C LEU A 71 2.79 19.47 6.95
N ALA A 72 1.61 19.73 7.53
CA ALA A 72 1.30 19.30 8.89
C ALA A 72 1.35 17.76 9.02
N THR A 73 0.80 17.06 8.01
CA THR A 73 0.84 15.58 7.95
C THR A 73 2.29 15.08 7.82
N PHE A 74 3.10 15.71 6.96
CA PHE A 74 4.51 15.37 6.77
C PHE A 74 5.32 15.54 8.07
N ARG A 75 5.15 16.67 8.75
CA ARG A 75 5.80 16.97 10.04
C ARG A 75 5.50 15.95 11.11
N ALA A 76 4.26 15.48 11.19
CA ALA A 76 3.89 14.46 12.17
C ALA A 76 4.78 13.21 12.01
N THR A 77 5.04 12.79 10.77
CA THR A 77 5.92 11.65 10.45
C THR A 77 7.39 11.90 10.77
N CYS A 78 7.86 13.14 10.71
CA CYS A 78 9.24 13.50 11.06
C CYS A 78 9.59 13.30 12.54
N ALA A 79 8.58 13.17 13.41
CA ALA A 79 8.79 12.94 14.84
C ALA A 79 9.16 11.48 15.18
N THR A 80 9.02 10.56 14.23
CA THR A 80 9.33 9.13 14.41
C THR A 80 10.63 8.76 13.69
N PRO A 81 11.50 7.94 14.30
CA PRO A 81 12.69 7.42 13.63
C PRO A 81 12.29 6.72 12.32
N ALA A 82 13.08 6.96 11.28
CA ALA A 82 12.81 6.34 9.99
C ALA A 82 12.97 4.82 10.06
N GLY A 83 11.94 4.10 9.60
CA GLY A 83 12.06 2.68 9.33
C GLY A 83 13.01 2.43 8.14
N PRO A 84 13.78 1.33 8.15
CA PRO A 84 14.63 0.98 7.03
C PRO A 84 13.80 0.72 5.76
N VAL A 85 14.27 1.20 4.61
CA VAL A 85 13.67 0.89 3.30
C VAL A 85 14.54 -0.12 2.59
N LEU A 86 13.99 -1.30 2.28
CA LEU A 86 14.73 -2.32 1.56
C LEU A 86 15.24 -1.82 0.19
N ALA A 87 14.50 -0.95 -0.49
CA ALA A 87 14.84 -0.44 -1.81
C ALA A 87 16.00 0.57 -1.86
N GLU A 88 16.46 1.12 -0.73
CA GLU A 88 17.65 1.99 -0.70
C GLU A 88 18.96 1.23 -0.96
N ALA A 89 18.94 -0.11 -0.91
CA ALA A 89 20.12 -0.96 -1.06
C ALA A 89 20.61 -1.14 -2.51
N ALA A 90 19.85 -0.69 -3.53
CA ALA A 90 20.22 -0.88 -4.93
C ALA A 90 21.19 0.24 -5.43
N PRO A 91 22.31 -0.10 -6.08
CA PRO A 91 23.21 0.90 -6.68
C PRO A 91 22.48 1.81 -7.67
N GLY A 92 22.57 3.13 -7.46
CA GLY A 92 21.92 4.14 -8.31
C GLY A 92 20.46 4.43 -7.98
N ALA A 93 19.88 3.80 -6.94
CA ALA A 93 18.57 4.18 -6.43
C ALA A 93 18.62 5.59 -5.80
N PRO A 94 17.57 6.40 -5.96
CA PRO A 94 17.51 7.70 -5.30
C PRO A 94 17.44 7.51 -3.78
N ARG A 95 18.17 8.34 -3.03
CA ARG A 95 18.04 8.38 -1.57
C ARG A 95 16.63 8.84 -1.20
N GLN A 96 16.02 8.18 -0.23
CA GLN A 96 14.73 8.57 0.32
C GLN A 96 14.91 9.22 1.71
N ASP A 97 16.12 9.68 2.03
CA ASP A 97 16.43 10.28 3.33
C ASP A 97 15.71 11.60 3.57
N LEU A 98 14.91 11.63 4.63
CA LEU A 98 14.06 12.75 5.00
C LEU A 98 14.67 13.65 6.08
N ALA A 99 15.89 13.39 6.55
CA ALA A 99 16.50 14.19 7.63
C ALA A 99 16.50 15.70 7.33
N LEU A 100 17.01 16.11 6.16
CA LEU A 100 17.04 17.52 5.73
C LEU A 100 15.63 18.12 5.55
N PRO A 101 14.71 17.51 4.77
CA PRO A 101 13.34 18.02 4.68
C PRO A 101 12.62 18.06 6.02
N CYS A 102 12.87 17.13 6.94
CA CYS A 102 12.24 17.14 8.26
C CYS A 102 12.72 18.30 9.13
N ALA A 103 14.02 18.62 9.11
CA ALA A 103 14.54 19.81 9.79
C ALA A 103 13.92 21.09 9.22
N ALA A 104 13.90 21.24 7.89
CA ALA A 104 13.30 22.40 7.23
C ALA A 104 11.78 22.49 7.43
N ALA A 105 11.10 21.34 7.51
CA ALA A 105 9.68 21.29 7.79
C ALA A 105 9.39 21.85 9.19
N ALA A 106 10.21 21.57 10.20
CA ALA A 106 10.00 22.08 11.56
C ALA A 106 9.95 23.62 11.63
N GLU A 107 10.70 24.30 10.75
CA GLU A 107 10.82 25.77 10.71
C GLU A 107 9.83 26.45 9.74
N SER A 108 9.22 25.69 8.83
CA SER A 108 8.33 26.29 7.82
C SER A 108 7.04 26.85 8.44
N SER A 109 6.36 27.79 7.78
CA SER A 109 4.99 28.18 8.18
C SER A 109 3.95 27.46 7.31
N PRO A 110 2.68 27.39 7.72
CA PRO A 110 1.58 26.90 6.87
C PRO A 110 1.52 27.60 5.51
N GLU A 111 1.70 28.93 5.48
CA GLU A 111 1.71 29.77 4.27
C GLU A 111 2.94 29.46 3.39
N GLY A 112 4.05 29.07 4.02
CA GLY A 112 5.28 28.66 3.36
C GLY A 112 5.26 27.24 2.78
N ALA A 113 4.17 26.48 2.94
CA ALA A 113 4.13 25.05 2.60
C ALA A 113 4.43 24.76 1.13
N ARG A 114 3.92 25.57 0.20
CA ARG A 114 4.23 25.43 -1.22
C ARG A 114 5.73 25.55 -1.49
N GLY A 115 6.33 26.62 -0.98
CA GLY A 115 7.76 26.87 -1.12
C GLY A 115 8.61 25.78 -0.46
N PHE A 116 8.14 25.20 0.65
CA PHE A 116 8.80 24.06 1.27
C PHE A 116 8.88 22.85 0.31
N PHE A 117 7.75 22.40 -0.24
CA PHE A 117 7.76 21.24 -1.14
C PHE A 117 8.56 21.53 -2.42
N GLU A 118 8.43 22.72 -2.99
CA GLU A 118 9.18 23.13 -4.19
C GLU A 118 10.69 23.23 -3.96
N ARG A 119 11.14 23.63 -2.77
CA ARG A 119 12.57 23.73 -2.44
C ARG A 119 13.19 22.38 -2.11
N HIS A 120 12.51 21.55 -1.32
CA HIS A 120 13.11 20.37 -0.72
C HIS A 120 12.85 19.06 -1.47
N PHE A 121 11.93 19.04 -2.45
CA PHE A 121 11.59 17.81 -3.18
C PHE A 121 11.64 17.97 -4.70
N SER A 122 12.04 16.89 -5.37
CA SER A 122 11.88 16.69 -6.80
C SER A 122 10.76 15.66 -7.03
N ALA A 123 9.88 15.93 -8.00
CA ALA A 123 8.75 15.07 -8.29
C ALA A 123 9.05 14.10 -9.44
N TYR A 124 8.62 12.85 -9.27
CA TYR A 124 8.81 11.78 -10.23
C TYR A 124 7.51 11.00 -10.41
N ARG A 125 7.01 10.93 -11.64
CA ARG A 125 5.91 10.04 -11.99
C ARG A 125 6.38 8.59 -11.85
N VAL A 126 5.59 7.80 -11.13
CA VAL A 126 5.86 6.39 -10.89
C VAL A 126 5.24 5.57 -12.01
N LEU A 127 6.09 4.94 -12.82
CA LEU A 127 5.69 4.08 -13.92
C LEU A 127 5.89 2.61 -13.55
N ARG A 128 4.97 1.77 -14.02
CA ARG A 128 5.06 0.31 -13.90
C ARG A 128 5.72 -0.28 -15.15
N PRO A 129 6.71 -1.17 -15.03
CA PRO A 129 7.50 -1.64 -16.17
C PRO A 129 6.82 -2.69 -17.07
N ASN A 130 5.49 -2.86 -17.03
CA ASN A 130 4.85 -3.96 -17.76
C ASN A 130 4.82 -3.70 -19.28
N ARG A 131 5.59 -4.51 -20.02
CA ARG A 131 5.84 -4.40 -21.47
C ARG A 131 4.66 -4.81 -22.37
N ASP A 132 3.63 -5.46 -21.83
CA ASP A 132 2.48 -6.00 -22.60
C ASP A 132 1.14 -5.29 -22.32
N ALA A 133 1.15 -4.14 -21.63
CA ALA A 133 -0.07 -3.44 -21.24
C ALA A 133 -0.43 -2.28 -22.18
N VAL A 134 -1.72 -2.19 -22.55
CA VAL A 134 -2.33 -1.03 -23.24
C VAL A 134 -1.97 0.27 -22.49
N PRO A 135 -1.66 1.40 -23.17
CA PRO A 135 -1.17 2.64 -22.54
C PRO A 135 -1.99 3.15 -21.34
N GLU A 136 -3.30 2.89 -21.31
CA GLU A 136 -4.22 3.24 -20.22
C GLU A 136 -4.01 2.42 -18.92
N ARG A 137 -3.30 1.28 -18.99
CA ARG A 137 -2.92 0.43 -17.84
C ARG A 137 -1.49 0.68 -17.33
N THR A 138 -0.86 1.77 -17.76
CA THR A 138 0.37 2.30 -17.13
C THR A 138 0.09 3.08 -15.84
N ALA A 139 -1.17 3.41 -15.57
CA ALA A 139 -1.60 4.06 -14.33
C ALA A 139 -1.46 3.13 -13.12
N GLY A 140 -1.25 3.72 -11.94
CA GLY A 140 -1.31 3.04 -10.67
C GLY A 140 -2.74 2.68 -10.25
N PHE A 141 -2.87 2.12 -9.05
CA PHE A 141 -4.15 1.66 -8.52
C PHE A 141 -4.35 2.09 -7.07
N LEU A 142 -5.43 2.83 -6.84
CA LEU A 142 -5.78 3.39 -5.53
C LEU A 142 -7.03 2.71 -4.98
N THR A 143 -6.95 2.30 -3.71
CA THR A 143 -8.11 1.88 -2.91
C THR A 143 -8.29 2.84 -1.74
N GLY A 144 -9.38 2.69 -0.99
CA GLY A 144 -9.59 3.40 0.28
C GLY A 144 -9.69 2.46 1.47
N TYR A 145 -9.22 2.93 2.63
CA TYR A 145 -9.42 2.29 3.93
C TYR A 145 -9.82 3.32 4.99
N PHE A 146 -10.29 2.85 6.14
CA PHE A 146 -10.84 3.72 7.19
C PHE A 146 -10.72 3.07 8.57
N GLU A 147 -10.98 3.85 9.62
CA GLU A 147 -11.12 3.34 10.99
C GLU A 147 -12.60 3.03 11.28
N PRO A 148 -13.01 1.75 11.37
CA PRO A 148 -14.38 1.37 11.68
C PRO A 148 -14.76 1.72 13.12
N GLU A 149 -16.04 2.02 13.32
CA GLU A 149 -16.64 2.13 14.64
C GLU A 149 -17.56 0.93 14.89
N LEU A 150 -17.18 0.09 15.84
CA LEU A 150 -17.84 -1.16 16.18
C LEU A 150 -18.47 -1.06 17.57
N ALA A 151 -19.38 -1.99 17.89
CA ALA A 151 -19.88 -2.18 19.24
C ALA A 151 -19.13 -3.34 19.90
N GLY A 152 -18.87 -3.24 21.20
CA GLY A 152 -18.22 -4.32 21.93
C GLY A 152 -18.40 -4.23 23.44
N SER A 153 -17.84 -5.21 24.14
CA SER A 153 -17.89 -5.33 25.59
C SER A 153 -16.51 -5.69 26.16
N PRO A 154 -16.13 -5.20 27.35
CA PRO A 154 -14.90 -5.64 28.03
C PRO A 154 -14.98 -7.11 28.50
N VAL A 155 -16.18 -7.66 28.62
CA VAL A 155 -16.45 -9.04 29.08
C VAL A 155 -17.32 -9.79 28.07
N PRO A 156 -17.22 -11.13 27.96
CA PRO A 156 -18.11 -11.88 27.09
C PRO A 156 -19.55 -11.79 27.58
N THR A 157 -20.49 -11.63 26.65
CA THR A 157 -21.93 -11.62 26.93
C THR A 157 -22.66 -12.36 25.80
N PRO A 158 -23.97 -12.65 25.92
CA PRO A 158 -24.73 -13.23 24.82
C PRO A 158 -24.67 -12.43 23.50
N ASP A 159 -24.52 -11.10 23.60
CA ASP A 159 -24.46 -10.20 22.42
C ASP A 159 -23.04 -9.94 21.92
N PHE A 160 -22.02 -10.28 22.73
CA PHE A 160 -20.60 -10.02 22.44
C PHE A 160 -19.78 -11.28 22.74
N THR A 161 -19.63 -12.13 21.73
CA THR A 161 -19.11 -13.50 21.88
C THR A 161 -17.77 -13.72 21.17
N VAL A 162 -17.30 -12.76 20.38
CA VAL A 162 -16.10 -12.93 19.55
C VAL A 162 -14.95 -12.09 20.10
N PRO A 163 -13.84 -12.70 20.57
CA PRO A 163 -12.76 -11.94 21.19
C PRO A 163 -11.86 -11.27 20.15
N ALA A 164 -11.58 -9.97 20.31
CA ALA A 164 -10.45 -9.30 19.69
C ALA A 164 -9.20 -9.57 20.53
N LEU A 165 -8.26 -10.33 20.00
CA LEU A 165 -7.13 -10.86 20.77
C LEU A 165 -5.93 -9.91 20.83
N ALA A 166 -5.32 -9.84 22.00
CA ALA A 166 -4.00 -9.24 22.20
C ALA A 166 -2.91 -10.08 21.52
N ARG A 167 -1.79 -9.44 21.18
CA ARG A 167 -0.61 -10.16 20.68
C ARG A 167 -0.10 -11.20 21.70
N PRO A 168 0.06 -12.47 21.30
CA PRO A 168 0.74 -13.47 22.12
C PRO A 168 2.23 -13.15 22.27
N ASP A 169 2.80 -13.52 23.42
CA ASP A 169 4.22 -13.31 23.77
C ASP A 169 5.18 -14.16 22.92
N ASP A 170 4.72 -15.30 22.42
CA ASP A 170 5.47 -16.19 21.53
C ASP A 170 5.42 -15.80 20.05
N LEU A 171 4.71 -14.72 19.70
CA LEU A 171 4.62 -14.22 18.32
C LEU A 171 5.79 -13.30 17.98
N VAL A 172 6.61 -13.73 17.03
CA VAL A 172 7.77 -13.00 16.52
C VAL A 172 7.45 -12.48 15.12
N SER A 173 7.53 -11.17 14.92
CA SER A 173 7.39 -10.56 13.59
C SER A 173 8.71 -10.69 12.83
N LEU A 174 8.64 -10.95 11.54
CA LEU A 174 9.81 -11.03 10.66
C LEU A 174 9.82 -9.81 9.74
N GLU A 175 10.95 -9.13 9.67
CA GLU A 175 11.12 -8.01 8.75
C GLU A 175 11.11 -8.48 7.29
N PRO A 176 10.76 -7.61 6.34
CA PRO A 176 10.90 -7.92 4.92
C PRO A 176 12.32 -8.44 4.57
N GLY A 177 12.40 -9.63 3.99
CA GLY A 177 13.68 -10.28 3.65
C GLY A 177 14.35 -11.05 4.80
N GLU A 178 13.87 -10.92 6.03
CA GLU A 178 14.32 -11.74 7.15
C GLU A 178 13.88 -13.20 6.96
N THR A 179 14.81 -14.13 7.11
CA THR A 179 14.52 -15.57 7.05
C THR A 179 14.99 -16.24 8.34
N ARG A 180 14.33 -17.34 8.72
CA ARG A 180 14.70 -18.16 9.88
C ARG A 180 14.86 -19.62 9.43
N PRO A 181 15.86 -20.36 9.96
CA PRO A 181 16.02 -21.77 9.64
C PRO A 181 14.74 -22.58 9.86
N GLY A 182 14.33 -23.38 8.87
CA GLY A 182 13.16 -24.24 8.97
C GLY A 182 11.81 -23.55 8.76
N LEU A 183 11.78 -22.24 8.46
CA LEU A 183 10.56 -21.54 8.06
C LEU A 183 10.50 -21.31 6.55
N ASP A 184 9.28 -21.29 6.02
CA ASP A 184 9.03 -20.76 4.69
C ASP A 184 9.45 -19.28 4.64
N PRO A 185 10.32 -18.87 3.69
CA PRO A 185 10.84 -17.50 3.60
C PRO A 185 9.76 -16.46 3.22
N THR A 186 8.58 -16.91 2.79
CA THR A 186 7.45 -16.03 2.50
C THR A 186 6.68 -15.61 3.76
N LEU A 187 6.83 -16.34 4.87
CA LEU A 187 6.18 -16.00 6.13
C LEU A 187 6.70 -14.68 6.69
N ARG A 188 5.80 -13.94 7.33
CA ARG A 188 6.09 -12.62 7.92
C ARG A 188 5.96 -12.58 9.44
N ALA A 189 5.75 -13.74 10.04
CA ALA A 189 5.82 -13.95 11.47
C ALA A 189 6.08 -15.43 11.75
N ALA A 190 6.53 -15.70 12.96
CA ALA A 190 6.82 -17.03 13.45
C ALA A 190 6.37 -17.16 14.90
N ARG A 191 6.19 -18.41 15.32
CA ARG A 191 6.02 -18.78 16.72
C ARG A 191 7.39 -19.18 17.27
N ARG A 192 7.80 -18.54 18.38
CA ARG A 192 8.95 -18.97 19.15
C ARG A 192 8.60 -20.22 19.95
N ASP A 193 9.39 -21.28 19.79
CA ASP A 193 9.26 -22.53 20.53
C ASP A 193 10.63 -22.97 21.06
N GLY A 194 10.94 -22.56 22.30
CA GLY A 194 12.29 -22.64 22.85
C GLY A 194 13.27 -21.81 22.02
N ASP A 195 14.28 -22.50 21.46
CA ASP A 195 15.30 -21.93 20.58
C ASP A 195 14.95 -22.06 19.08
N ALA A 196 13.84 -22.72 18.76
CA ALA A 196 13.37 -22.92 17.38
C ALA A 196 12.25 -21.94 17.02
N PHE A 197 12.01 -21.82 15.71
CA PHE A 197 10.88 -21.09 15.16
C PHE A 197 9.98 -22.05 14.37
N ARG A 198 8.67 -21.87 14.50
CA ARG A 198 7.66 -22.62 13.73
C ARG A 198 6.64 -21.66 13.09
N PRO A 199 5.94 -22.08 12.02
CA PRO A 199 4.82 -21.29 11.51
C PRO A 199 3.78 -21.02 12.63
N TYR A 200 3.27 -19.79 12.69
CA TYR A 200 2.20 -19.46 13.63
C TYR A 200 0.86 -20.08 13.16
N PRO A 201 -0.03 -20.49 14.08
CA PRO A 201 -1.35 -20.99 13.71
C PRO A 201 -2.12 -20.07 12.76
N ASP A 202 -2.80 -20.67 11.77
CA ASP A 202 -3.70 -19.94 10.90
C ASP A 202 -4.99 -19.50 11.62
N ARG A 203 -5.80 -18.68 10.96
CA ARG A 203 -7.09 -18.22 11.49
C ARG A 203 -7.98 -19.37 11.98
N ALA A 204 -8.13 -20.42 11.18
CA ALA A 204 -9.03 -21.53 11.49
C ALA A 204 -8.58 -22.22 12.79
N ALA A 205 -7.29 -22.50 12.92
CA ALA A 205 -6.70 -23.09 14.11
C ALA A 205 -6.80 -22.15 15.32
N ILE A 206 -6.59 -20.84 15.16
CA ILE A 206 -6.76 -19.85 16.23
C ILE A 206 -8.20 -19.83 16.74
N GLU A 207 -9.18 -19.80 15.83
CA GLU A 207 -10.61 -19.83 16.15
C GLU A 207 -11.03 -21.16 16.81
N ASP A 208 -10.33 -22.27 16.52
CA ASP A 208 -10.52 -23.56 17.18
C ASP A 208 -9.75 -23.71 18.50
N GLY A 209 -9.05 -22.66 18.95
CA GLY A 209 -8.41 -22.62 20.26
C GLY A 209 -6.92 -22.98 20.30
N ALA A 210 -6.22 -22.99 19.15
CA ALA A 210 -4.79 -23.34 19.07
C ALA A 210 -3.86 -22.47 19.94
N LEU A 211 -4.32 -21.30 20.40
CA LEU A 211 -3.56 -20.42 21.29
C LEU A 211 -3.64 -20.84 22.77
N GLY A 212 -4.65 -21.63 23.17
CA GLY A 212 -4.86 -22.03 24.56
C GLY A 212 -4.85 -20.83 25.51
N SER A 213 -4.06 -20.91 26.59
CA SER A 213 -3.92 -19.84 27.58
C SER A 213 -3.30 -18.54 27.06
N ARG A 214 -2.72 -18.54 25.85
CA ARG A 214 -2.18 -17.32 25.22
C ARG A 214 -3.25 -16.49 24.52
N ALA A 215 -4.46 -17.04 24.31
CA ALA A 215 -5.59 -16.26 23.84
C ALA A 215 -6.01 -15.27 24.93
N ARG A 216 -5.61 -14.00 24.78
CA ARG A 216 -5.94 -12.92 25.71
C ARG A 216 -6.90 -11.92 25.03
N PRO A 217 -8.22 -12.00 25.28
CA PRO A 217 -9.16 -11.03 24.76
C PRO A 217 -8.90 -9.63 25.32
N LEU A 218 -8.88 -8.62 24.45
CA LEU A 218 -8.88 -7.21 24.83
C LEU A 218 -10.31 -6.70 25.00
N LEU A 219 -11.17 -7.08 24.05
CA LEU A 219 -12.59 -6.77 23.99
C LEU A 219 -13.32 -7.92 23.30
N TRP A 220 -14.64 -7.96 23.48
CA TRP A 220 -15.54 -8.88 22.82
C TRP A 220 -16.41 -8.12 21.85
N LEU A 221 -16.35 -8.51 20.57
CA LEU A 221 -17.14 -7.99 19.48
C LEU A 221 -18.39 -8.84 19.28
N ARG A 222 -19.35 -8.31 18.51
CA ARG A 222 -20.65 -8.95 18.31
C ARG A 222 -20.53 -10.29 17.60
N ASP A 223 -19.78 -10.30 16.50
CA ASP A 223 -19.70 -11.44 15.61
C ASP A 223 -18.34 -11.51 14.88
N ALA A 224 -18.13 -12.61 14.15
CA ALA A 224 -16.89 -12.84 13.40
C ALA A 224 -16.72 -11.89 12.20
N VAL A 225 -17.81 -11.26 11.73
CA VAL A 225 -17.78 -10.29 10.64
C VAL A 225 -17.20 -8.97 11.14
N ASP A 226 -17.61 -8.50 12.32
CA ASP A 226 -17.00 -7.33 12.99
C ASP A 226 -15.51 -7.53 13.24
N LEU A 227 -15.13 -8.72 13.75
CA LEU A 227 -13.71 -9.05 13.94
C LEU A 227 -12.95 -9.05 12.59
N LEU A 228 -13.52 -9.66 11.55
CA LEU A 228 -12.89 -9.64 10.22
C LEU A 228 -12.70 -8.22 9.70
N VAL A 229 -13.73 -7.37 9.81
CA VAL A 229 -13.67 -5.95 9.39
C VAL A 229 -12.56 -5.24 10.14
N LEU A 230 -12.51 -5.37 11.47
CA LEU A 230 -11.46 -4.80 12.30
C LEU A 230 -10.05 -5.26 11.86
N GLN A 231 -9.89 -6.55 11.57
CA GLN A 231 -8.62 -7.13 11.14
C GLN A 231 -8.21 -6.72 9.73
N VAL A 232 -9.16 -6.55 8.81
CA VAL A 232 -8.87 -6.06 7.45
C VAL A 232 -8.46 -4.59 7.47
N GLN A 233 -9.10 -3.76 8.31
CA GLN A 233 -8.76 -2.34 8.44
C GLN A 233 -7.52 -2.09 9.32
N GLY A 234 -7.14 -3.07 10.16
CA GLY A 234 -5.96 -3.00 11.03
C GLY A 234 -6.12 -2.16 12.29
N SER A 235 -7.20 -1.38 12.41
CA SER A 235 -7.53 -0.61 13.60
C SER A 235 -9.04 -0.38 13.67
N GLY A 236 -9.54 0.10 14.81
CA GLY A 236 -10.95 0.46 14.97
C GLY A 236 -11.28 1.02 16.34
N ARG A 237 -12.43 1.69 16.44
CA ARG A 237 -13.00 2.18 17.70
C ARG A 237 -14.14 1.28 18.13
N VAL A 238 -14.08 0.83 19.37
CA VAL A 238 -15.12 -0.03 19.95
C VAL A 238 -15.89 0.78 20.97
N ARG A 239 -17.16 1.08 20.66
CA ARG A 239 -18.12 1.70 21.58
C ARG A 239 -18.60 0.66 22.58
N LEU A 240 -18.41 0.96 23.86
CA LEU A 240 -18.83 0.12 24.99
C LEU A 240 -20.26 0.47 25.43
N PRO A 241 -20.94 -0.40 26.20
CA PRO A 241 -22.30 -0.15 26.67
C PRO A 241 -22.43 1.07 27.59
N ASP A 242 -21.34 1.48 28.24
CA ASP A 242 -21.27 2.66 29.12
C ASP A 242 -21.00 3.97 28.36
N GLY A 243 -20.95 3.92 27.02
CA GLY A 243 -20.70 5.06 26.16
C GLY A 243 -19.22 5.40 25.94
N ARG A 244 -18.29 4.76 26.65
CA ARG A 244 -16.86 4.93 26.37
C ARG A 244 -16.47 4.31 25.03
N SER A 245 -15.42 4.85 24.44
CA SER A 245 -14.81 4.35 23.21
C SER A 245 -13.40 3.84 23.52
N VAL A 246 -13.10 2.61 23.10
CA VAL A 246 -11.76 2.02 23.20
C VAL A 246 -11.20 1.84 21.81
N ARG A 247 -10.03 2.42 21.53
CA ARG A 247 -9.34 2.22 20.27
C ARG A 247 -8.48 0.97 20.31
N LEU A 248 -8.64 0.12 19.31
CA LEU A 248 -7.77 -1.02 19.05
C LEU A 248 -6.86 -0.69 17.86
N ALA A 249 -5.56 -0.87 18.05
CA ALA A 249 -4.55 -0.70 17.01
C ALA A 249 -3.86 -2.03 16.71
N TYR A 250 -3.42 -2.20 15.46
CA TYR A 250 -2.59 -3.34 15.03
C TYR A 250 -1.39 -3.50 15.97
N ASP A 251 -1.16 -4.74 16.40
CA ASP A 251 0.02 -5.10 17.20
C ASP A 251 0.78 -6.31 16.65
N GLY A 252 0.26 -6.97 15.61
CA GLY A 252 0.94 -8.08 14.98
C GLY A 252 0.02 -8.93 14.10
N ARG A 253 0.62 -9.84 13.35
CA ARG A 253 -0.08 -10.83 12.53
C ARG A 253 0.56 -12.20 12.68
N ASN A 254 -0.22 -13.25 12.44
CA ASN A 254 0.28 -14.63 12.44
C ASN A 254 1.23 -14.96 11.26
N GLY A 255 1.44 -14.03 10.33
CA GLY A 255 2.39 -14.18 9.23
C GLY A 255 1.89 -14.99 8.03
N GLN A 256 0.66 -15.52 8.11
CA GLN A 256 0.00 -16.29 7.05
C GLN A 256 -0.52 -15.39 5.92
N PRO A 257 -0.69 -15.90 4.70
CA PRO A 257 -1.18 -15.11 3.57
C PRO A 257 -2.62 -14.63 3.78
N TYR A 258 -2.90 -13.44 3.25
CA TYR A 258 -4.25 -12.86 3.25
C TYR A 258 -5.06 -13.37 2.04
N THR A 259 -6.29 -13.80 2.30
CA THR A 259 -7.27 -14.12 1.27
C THR A 259 -8.46 -13.17 1.38
N SER A 260 -8.83 -12.50 0.29
CA SER A 260 -9.98 -11.59 0.27
C SER A 260 -11.30 -12.36 0.34
N VAL A 261 -12.00 -12.25 1.48
CA VAL A 261 -13.34 -12.85 1.68
C VAL A 261 -14.35 -12.26 0.69
N ALA A 262 -14.32 -10.94 0.45
CA ALA A 262 -15.18 -10.29 -0.55
C ALA A 262 -14.96 -10.87 -1.96
N ARG A 263 -13.70 -11.14 -2.35
CA ARG A 263 -13.40 -11.82 -3.62
C ARG A 263 -13.97 -13.24 -3.65
N LEU A 264 -13.84 -14.00 -2.56
CA LEU A 264 -14.38 -15.36 -2.48
C LEU A 264 -15.90 -15.38 -2.64
N ILE A 265 -16.62 -14.41 -2.05
CA ILE A 265 -18.06 -14.24 -2.21
C ILE A 265 -18.42 -14.04 -3.69
N VAL A 266 -17.69 -13.17 -4.40
CA VAL A 266 -17.93 -12.90 -5.83
C VAL A 266 -17.59 -14.10 -6.70
N THR A 267 -16.41 -14.70 -6.52
CA THR A 267 -15.99 -15.86 -7.33
C THR A 267 -16.84 -17.10 -7.08
N GLY A 268 -17.46 -17.20 -5.90
CA GLY A 268 -18.43 -18.25 -5.58
C GLY A 268 -19.83 -18.01 -6.15
N GLY A 269 -20.07 -16.87 -6.82
CA GLY A 269 -21.37 -16.54 -7.41
C GLY A 269 -22.43 -16.08 -6.41
N TYR A 270 -22.05 -15.78 -5.16
CA TYR A 270 -23.00 -15.41 -4.11
C TYR A 270 -23.47 -13.94 -4.19
N LEU A 271 -22.57 -13.04 -4.60
CA LEU A 271 -22.88 -11.64 -4.90
C LEU A 271 -22.14 -11.20 -6.17
N PRO A 272 -22.71 -10.32 -7.00
CA PRO A 272 -22.00 -9.74 -8.13
C PRO A 272 -20.90 -8.78 -7.65
N LEU A 273 -19.88 -8.58 -8.48
CA LEU A 273 -18.85 -7.55 -8.26
C LEU A 273 -19.46 -6.14 -8.33
N GLU A 274 -20.46 -5.97 -9.19
CA GLU A 274 -21.17 -4.72 -9.41
C GLU A 274 -21.95 -4.31 -8.14
N GLY A 275 -21.66 -3.12 -7.62
CA GLY A 275 -22.26 -2.62 -6.39
C GLY A 275 -21.88 -3.42 -5.14
N LEU A 276 -20.72 -4.09 -5.13
CA LEU A 276 -20.21 -4.77 -3.95
C LEU A 276 -19.59 -3.75 -2.97
N THR A 277 -20.37 -3.33 -1.98
CA THR A 277 -19.90 -2.45 -0.90
C THR A 277 -19.58 -3.24 0.37
N LEU A 278 -18.85 -2.62 1.31
CA LEU A 278 -18.57 -3.19 2.64
C LEU A 278 -19.85 -3.68 3.33
N ASP A 279 -20.87 -2.82 3.38
CA ASP A 279 -22.16 -3.15 4.00
C ASP A 279 -22.86 -4.31 3.31
N ARG A 280 -22.79 -4.39 1.98
CA ARG A 280 -23.47 -5.43 1.21
C ARG A 280 -22.86 -6.81 1.46
N TRP A 281 -21.53 -6.95 1.40
CA TRP A 281 -20.90 -8.25 1.60
C TRP A 281 -20.85 -8.66 3.08
N THR A 282 -20.70 -7.71 4.00
CA THR A 282 -20.77 -8.02 5.45
C THR A 282 -22.19 -8.36 5.89
N GLY A 283 -23.21 -7.66 5.36
CA GLY A 283 -24.62 -7.99 5.57
C GLY A 283 -24.97 -9.39 5.05
N TRP A 284 -24.47 -9.75 3.86
CA TRP A 284 -24.65 -11.10 3.32
C TRP A 284 -24.03 -12.18 4.20
N LEU A 285 -22.81 -11.95 4.74
CA LEU A 285 -22.18 -12.89 5.68
C LEU A 285 -23.01 -13.09 6.94
N ARG A 286 -23.51 -12.00 7.55
CA ARG A 286 -24.36 -12.09 8.75
C ARG A 286 -25.68 -12.83 8.49
N ALA A 287 -26.22 -12.73 7.27
CA ALA A 287 -27.40 -13.48 6.87
C ALA A 287 -27.14 -14.97 6.57
N HIS A 288 -25.88 -15.40 6.42
CA HIS A 288 -25.50 -16.76 6.06
C HIS A 288 -24.36 -17.30 6.95
N PRO A 289 -24.60 -17.50 8.26
CA PRO A 289 -23.54 -17.75 9.25
C PRO A 289 -22.68 -18.98 8.96
N ASP A 290 -23.27 -20.09 8.48
CA ASP A 290 -22.51 -21.31 8.15
C ASP A 290 -21.53 -21.08 7.00
N ARG A 291 -21.97 -20.36 5.96
CA ARG A 291 -21.12 -19.98 4.83
C ARG A 291 -20.09 -18.94 5.24
N ALA A 292 -20.49 -18.00 6.08
CA ALA A 292 -19.58 -16.97 6.59
C ALA A 292 -18.42 -17.61 7.35
N ARG A 293 -18.69 -18.57 8.23
CA ARG A 293 -17.64 -19.32 8.94
C ARG A 293 -16.64 -19.95 7.98
N ASP A 294 -17.11 -20.68 6.96
CA ASP A 294 -16.23 -21.29 5.96
C ASP A 294 -15.40 -20.25 5.20
N LEU A 295 -16.04 -19.23 4.64
CA LEU A 295 -15.37 -18.21 3.81
C LEU A 295 -14.36 -17.38 4.60
N ILE A 296 -14.71 -16.99 5.84
CA ILE A 296 -13.82 -16.24 6.73
C ILE A 296 -12.57 -17.07 7.04
N ARG A 297 -12.73 -18.37 7.32
CA ARG A 297 -11.62 -19.27 7.68
C ARG A 297 -10.68 -19.60 6.52
N ARG A 298 -11.07 -19.35 5.26
CA ARG A 298 -10.15 -19.41 4.11
C ARG A 298 -9.15 -18.26 4.08
N ASN A 299 -9.38 -17.19 4.83
CA ASN A 299 -8.37 -16.17 5.09
C ASN A 299 -7.47 -16.62 6.24
N ALA A 300 -6.36 -17.29 5.90
CA ALA A 300 -5.42 -17.82 6.89
C ALA A 300 -4.77 -16.73 7.77
N SER A 301 -4.68 -15.49 7.27
CA SER A 301 -4.19 -14.33 8.01
C SER A 301 -5.07 -14.00 9.21
N TYR A 302 -4.44 -13.77 10.37
CA TYR A 302 -5.06 -13.32 11.61
C TYR A 302 -4.28 -12.15 12.20
N ILE A 303 -4.98 -11.09 12.58
CA ILE A 303 -4.41 -9.85 13.14
C ILE A 303 -4.69 -9.79 14.64
N PHE A 304 -3.64 -9.46 15.40
CA PHE A 304 -3.68 -9.21 16.83
C PHE A 304 -3.58 -7.72 17.09
N PHE A 305 -4.15 -7.29 18.22
CA PHE A 305 -4.30 -5.88 18.56
C PHE A 305 -3.65 -5.54 19.89
N ARG A 306 -3.59 -4.25 20.15
CA ARG A 306 -3.38 -3.65 21.47
C ARG A 306 -4.39 -2.52 21.66
N VAL A 307 -4.66 -2.15 22.90
CA VAL A 307 -5.38 -0.90 23.20
C VAL A 307 -4.44 0.27 22.90
N ASP A 308 -4.99 1.35 22.33
CA ASP A 308 -4.27 2.58 22.03
C ASP A 308 -4.94 3.77 22.72
N ASP A 309 -4.51 4.04 23.96
CA ASP A 309 -5.02 5.10 24.83
C ASP A 309 -4.25 6.43 24.70
N GLY A 310 -3.05 6.40 24.10
CA GLY A 310 -2.17 7.56 23.94
C GLY A 310 -2.48 8.49 22.78
N ILE A 311 -3.61 8.33 22.08
CA ILE A 311 -4.00 9.18 20.95
C ILE A 311 -5.32 9.89 21.24
N PRO A 312 -5.42 11.22 21.02
CA PRO A 312 -6.68 11.94 21.16
C PRO A 312 -7.80 11.32 20.33
N GLU A 313 -9.01 11.27 20.88
CA GLU A 313 -10.18 10.67 20.24
C GLU A 313 -10.46 11.24 18.83
N ARG A 314 -10.22 12.54 18.62
CA ARG A 314 -10.42 13.19 17.32
C ARG A 314 -9.37 12.83 16.26
N ALA A 315 -8.22 12.29 16.64
CA ALA A 315 -7.18 11.91 15.69
C ALA A 315 -7.47 10.52 15.10
N GLY A 316 -6.95 10.24 13.90
CA GLY A 316 -7.01 8.91 13.31
C GLY A 316 -6.18 7.89 14.09
N PRO A 317 -6.26 6.60 13.72
CA PRO A 317 -5.48 5.55 14.36
C PRO A 317 -4.00 5.71 14.04
N ARG A 318 -3.13 5.06 14.81
CA ARG A 318 -1.70 5.01 14.51
C ARG A 318 -1.45 4.16 13.28
N GLY A 319 -0.83 4.73 12.25
CA GLY A 319 -0.39 3.97 11.06
C GLY A 319 0.92 3.22 11.31
N GLY A 320 1.37 2.47 10.31
CA GLY A 320 2.65 1.76 10.29
C GLY A 320 3.88 2.65 10.52
N ALA A 321 3.80 3.95 10.20
CA ALA A 321 4.84 4.92 10.52
C ALA A 321 4.91 5.30 12.01
N GLY A 322 4.01 4.78 12.86
CA GLY A 322 4.00 5.08 14.27
C GLY A 322 3.36 6.42 14.64
N VAL A 323 2.68 7.09 13.71
CA VAL A 323 2.02 8.39 13.92
C VAL A 323 0.52 8.31 13.63
N PRO A 324 -0.32 9.17 14.23
CA PRO A 324 -1.75 9.23 13.91
C PRO A 324 -1.98 9.57 12.43
N LEU A 325 -2.88 8.83 11.79
CA LEU A 325 -3.27 9.07 10.41
C LEU A 325 -4.20 10.29 10.29
N THR A 326 -4.05 11.00 9.18
CA THR A 326 -4.81 12.18 8.81
C THR A 326 -5.73 11.85 7.63
N ALA A 327 -7.03 12.00 7.83
CA ALA A 327 -8.04 11.67 6.82
C ALA A 327 -7.77 12.39 5.49
N GLY A 328 -7.76 11.64 4.41
CA GLY A 328 -7.48 12.10 3.06
C GLY A 328 -6.04 12.52 2.79
N ARG A 329 -5.14 12.48 3.77
CA ARG A 329 -3.72 12.90 3.66
C ARG A 329 -2.73 11.78 3.97
N SER A 330 -3.16 10.70 4.60
CA SER A 330 -2.30 9.53 4.84
C SER A 330 -2.51 8.46 3.77
N LEU A 331 -1.40 7.92 3.27
CA LEU A 331 -1.37 6.88 2.27
C LEU A 331 -0.68 5.63 2.84
N ALA A 332 -1.31 4.47 2.65
CA ALA A 332 -0.64 3.19 2.81
C ALA A 332 0.12 2.86 1.52
N VAL A 333 1.38 2.45 1.64
CA VAL A 333 2.27 2.14 0.50
C VAL A 333 2.98 0.80 0.67
N ASP A 334 3.61 0.31 -0.40
CA ASP A 334 4.55 -0.80 -0.31
C ASP A 334 5.83 -0.36 0.41
N ALA A 335 5.97 -0.76 1.68
CA ALA A 335 7.11 -0.40 2.53
C ALA A 335 8.44 -1.02 2.07
N THR A 336 8.42 -1.99 1.14
CA THR A 336 9.65 -2.53 0.54
C THR A 336 10.23 -1.58 -0.51
N LEU A 337 9.41 -0.69 -1.08
CA LEU A 337 9.78 0.26 -2.12
C LEU A 337 9.89 1.70 -1.58
N TRP A 338 8.95 2.11 -0.74
CA TRP A 338 8.77 3.51 -0.33
C TRP A 338 8.95 3.69 1.17
N ARG A 339 9.80 4.64 1.56
CA ARG A 339 9.96 5.10 2.93
C ARG A 339 8.68 5.73 3.45
N TYR A 340 8.36 5.47 4.71
CA TYR A 340 7.41 6.31 5.43
C TYR A 340 7.88 7.77 5.48
N GLY A 341 6.93 8.68 5.39
CA GLY A 341 7.13 10.12 5.33
C GLY A 341 7.24 10.67 3.92
N LEU A 342 7.47 9.84 2.89
CA LEU A 342 7.52 10.36 1.52
C LEU A 342 6.19 10.98 1.10
N PRO A 343 6.19 12.21 0.55
CA PRO A 343 4.99 12.77 -0.05
C PRO A 343 4.70 12.12 -1.41
N PHE A 344 3.43 11.92 -1.70
CA PHE A 344 2.91 11.46 -2.98
C PHE A 344 1.83 12.41 -3.47
N TRP A 345 1.90 12.83 -4.72
CA TRP A 345 0.81 13.48 -5.39
C TRP A 345 -0.05 12.42 -6.10
N LEU A 346 -1.34 12.41 -5.78
CA LEU A 346 -2.33 11.51 -6.37
C LEU A 346 -3.22 12.26 -7.37
N GLU A 347 -3.36 11.70 -8.57
CA GLU A 347 -4.35 12.14 -9.55
C GLU A 347 -5.30 10.99 -9.89
N GLY A 348 -6.59 11.21 -9.70
CA GLY A 348 -7.62 10.21 -9.97
C GLY A 348 -9.02 10.76 -9.76
N SER A 349 -9.92 9.88 -9.33
CA SER A 349 -11.28 10.23 -8.92
C SER A 349 -11.54 9.72 -7.50
N LEU A 350 -12.29 10.48 -6.72
CA LEU A 350 -12.80 10.09 -5.42
C LEU A 350 -14.31 9.88 -5.53
N PRO A 351 -14.84 8.67 -5.29
CA PRO A 351 -16.27 8.41 -5.38
C PRO A 351 -17.05 9.16 -4.29
N ASP A 352 -18.29 9.52 -4.58
CA ASP A 352 -19.23 10.02 -3.58
C ASP A 352 -20.29 8.95 -3.26
N PRO A 353 -20.54 8.62 -1.98
CA PRO A 353 -21.60 7.67 -1.60
C PRO A 353 -23.01 8.08 -2.06
N GLU A 354 -23.25 9.38 -2.27
CA GLU A 354 -24.52 9.92 -2.76
C GLU A 354 -24.62 9.87 -4.30
N GLY A 355 -23.54 9.49 -4.98
CA GLY A 355 -23.47 9.26 -6.42
C GLY A 355 -22.46 10.16 -7.14
N GLY A 356 -21.82 9.60 -8.17
CA GLY A 356 -20.80 10.29 -8.95
C GLY A 356 -19.41 10.24 -8.34
N SER A 357 -18.53 11.10 -8.83
CA SER A 357 -17.15 11.21 -8.35
C SER A 357 -16.63 12.63 -8.48
N THR A 358 -15.65 12.98 -7.65
CA THR A 358 -14.94 14.25 -7.70
C THR A 358 -13.48 14.02 -8.11
N PRO A 359 -12.82 14.97 -8.79
CA PRO A 359 -11.41 14.84 -9.10
C PRO A 359 -10.56 14.73 -7.82
N LEU A 360 -9.76 13.66 -7.70
CA LEU A 360 -8.73 13.54 -6.68
C LEU A 360 -7.43 14.14 -7.23
N ARG A 361 -6.98 15.24 -6.63
CA ARG A 361 -5.72 15.95 -6.94
C ARG A 361 -5.15 16.42 -5.62
N ARG A 362 -4.30 15.59 -5.00
CA ARG A 362 -3.94 15.81 -3.59
C ARG A 362 -2.55 15.32 -3.25
N LEU A 363 -1.82 16.14 -2.50
CA LEU A 363 -0.57 15.74 -1.87
C LEU A 363 -0.87 14.99 -0.56
N VAL A 364 -0.44 13.74 -0.51
CA VAL A 364 -0.59 12.83 0.63
C VAL A 364 0.79 12.38 1.11
N VAL A 365 0.86 11.73 2.27
CA VAL A 365 2.10 11.28 2.90
C VAL A 365 2.02 9.79 3.18
N ALA A 366 3.05 9.04 2.81
CA ALA A 366 3.19 7.64 3.15
C ALA A 366 3.31 7.48 4.68
N GLN A 367 2.26 7.08 5.37
CA GLN A 367 2.23 6.94 6.84
C GLN A 367 1.81 5.54 7.30
N ASP A 368 1.50 4.66 6.36
CA ASP A 368 1.04 3.32 6.65
C ASP A 368 1.50 2.31 5.60
N THR A 369 1.27 1.03 5.88
CA THR A 369 1.45 -0.06 4.92
C THR A 369 0.35 -1.11 5.10
N GLY A 370 0.15 -1.95 4.09
CA GLY A 370 -0.81 -3.03 4.16
C GLY A 370 -0.33 -4.26 3.39
N SER A 371 -0.70 -5.45 3.86
CA SER A 371 -0.26 -6.72 3.25
C SER A 371 -0.68 -6.86 1.78
N ALA A 372 -1.76 -6.18 1.37
CA ALA A 372 -2.28 -6.18 0.01
C ALA A 372 -1.85 -4.96 -0.83
N ILE A 373 -1.01 -4.09 -0.25
CA ILE A 373 -0.54 -2.85 -0.87
C ILE A 373 0.88 -3.10 -1.38
N LEU A 374 0.96 -3.81 -2.50
CA LEU A 374 2.23 -4.24 -3.11
C LEU A 374 2.40 -3.63 -4.50
N GLY A 375 3.63 -3.17 -4.77
CA GLY A 375 4.05 -2.60 -6.04
C GLY A 375 4.18 -1.07 -6.04
N PRO A 376 4.81 -0.51 -7.07
CA PRO A 376 5.35 0.85 -7.05
C PRO A 376 4.27 1.93 -7.12
N ALA A 377 3.23 1.71 -7.93
CA ALA A 377 2.09 2.61 -8.07
C ALA A 377 0.82 1.96 -7.52
N ARG A 378 0.87 1.48 -6.28
CA ARG A 378 -0.24 0.89 -5.54
C ARG A 378 -0.34 1.59 -4.18
N GLY A 379 -1.52 2.10 -3.84
CA GLY A 379 -1.73 2.75 -2.55
C GLY A 379 -3.14 2.58 -2.00
N ASP A 380 -3.27 2.76 -0.69
CA ASP A 380 -4.55 2.77 0.02
C ASP A 380 -4.72 4.12 0.72
N LEU A 381 -5.73 4.91 0.35
CA LEU A 381 -5.93 6.24 0.92
C LEU A 381 -6.76 6.12 2.20
N TYR A 382 -6.24 6.65 3.31
CA TYR A 382 -6.98 6.70 4.57
C TYR A 382 -8.10 7.73 4.47
N LEU A 383 -9.36 7.34 4.59
CA LEU A 383 -10.50 8.25 4.39
C LEU A 383 -11.09 8.79 5.69
N GLY A 384 -10.55 8.38 6.85
CA GLY A 384 -10.99 8.85 8.17
C GLY A 384 -11.65 7.74 8.99
N THR A 385 -12.54 8.15 9.89
CA THR A 385 -13.18 7.26 10.87
C THR A 385 -14.69 7.24 10.67
N GLY A 386 -15.29 6.07 10.89
CA GLY A 386 -16.74 5.90 10.97
C GLY A 386 -17.44 5.68 9.63
N ALA A 387 -18.77 5.67 9.67
CA ALA A 387 -19.60 5.15 8.57
C ALA A 387 -19.40 5.89 7.25
N ARG A 388 -19.32 7.24 7.25
CA ARG A 388 -19.12 8.00 6.01
C ARG A 388 -17.76 7.70 5.39
N ALA A 389 -16.69 7.63 6.18
CA ALA A 389 -15.37 7.24 5.68
C ALA A 389 -15.38 5.82 5.10
N GLY A 390 -16.06 4.89 5.78
CA GLY A 390 -16.24 3.51 5.30
C GLY A 390 -17.00 3.40 3.98
N ALA A 391 -18.05 4.22 3.80
CA ALA A 391 -18.82 4.25 2.56
C ALA A 391 -17.96 4.71 1.37
N VAL A 392 -17.18 5.79 1.54
CA VAL A 392 -16.28 6.27 0.49
C VAL A 392 -15.17 5.24 0.24
N ALA A 393 -14.59 4.66 1.30
CA ALA A 393 -13.48 3.72 1.21
C ALA A 393 -13.88 2.43 0.49
N GLY A 394 -15.09 1.93 0.77
CA GLY A 394 -15.64 0.75 0.12
C GLY A 394 -15.96 0.93 -1.37
N LEU A 395 -16.06 2.17 -1.86
CA LEU A 395 -16.29 2.49 -3.27
C LEU A 395 -14.99 2.76 -4.03
N LEU A 396 -13.95 3.27 -3.35
CA LEU A 396 -12.68 3.65 -3.99
C LEU A 396 -11.91 2.42 -4.45
N ARG A 397 -11.90 2.18 -5.77
CA ARG A 397 -11.18 1.06 -6.41
C ARG A 397 -10.83 1.42 -7.85
N ASP A 398 -10.03 2.46 -8.01
CA ASP A 398 -9.87 3.15 -9.28
C ASP A 398 -8.41 3.24 -9.73
N PRO A 399 -8.17 3.29 -11.05
CA PRO A 399 -6.90 3.73 -11.58
C PRO A 399 -6.55 5.14 -11.09
N ALA A 400 -5.31 5.34 -10.67
CA ALA A 400 -4.81 6.65 -10.25
C ALA A 400 -3.35 6.81 -10.68
N ARG A 401 -2.92 8.04 -10.97
CA ARG A 401 -1.51 8.36 -11.21
C ARG A 401 -0.85 8.72 -9.90
N PHE A 402 0.38 8.20 -9.73
CA PHE A 402 1.20 8.43 -8.56
C PHE A 402 2.43 9.21 -8.99
N VAL A 403 2.71 10.30 -8.29
CA VAL A 403 3.94 11.06 -8.42
C VAL A 403 4.58 11.09 -7.04
N VAL A 404 5.73 10.45 -6.89
CA VAL A 404 6.49 10.48 -5.64
C VAL A 404 7.34 11.75 -5.58
N LEU A 405 7.38 12.40 -4.43
CA LEU A 405 8.27 13.52 -4.15
C LEU A 405 9.48 12.98 -3.39
N LEU A 406 10.63 12.94 -4.06
CA LEU A 406 11.89 12.49 -3.45
C LEU A 406 12.70 13.70 -2.97
N PRO A 407 13.40 13.59 -1.83
CA PRO A 407 14.19 14.68 -1.28
C PRO A 407 15.28 15.10 -2.27
N LYS A 408 15.38 16.40 -2.54
CA LYS A 408 16.52 16.94 -3.28
C LYS A 408 17.77 16.69 -2.49
N GLN A 409 18.82 16.26 -3.18
CA GLN A 409 20.14 16.20 -2.56
C GLN A 409 20.58 17.64 -2.29
N GLY A 410 20.93 17.95 -1.04
CA GLY A 410 21.62 19.20 -0.74
C GLY A 410 22.94 19.23 -1.52
N ASP A 411 23.34 20.40 -2.00
CA ASP A 411 24.68 20.57 -2.55
C ASP A 411 25.68 20.30 -1.40
N PRO A 412 26.55 19.29 -1.47
CA PRO A 412 27.47 18.95 -0.38
C PRO A 412 28.45 20.09 -0.03
N GLY A 413 28.46 21.20 -0.80
CA GLY A 413 29.26 22.39 -0.54
C GLY A 413 28.53 23.56 0.16
N ALA A 414 27.23 23.49 0.40
CA ALA A 414 26.51 24.55 1.13
C ALA A 414 26.51 24.23 2.64
N ALA A 415 27.58 24.64 3.32
CA ALA A 415 27.59 24.76 4.78
C ALA A 415 26.58 25.85 5.23
N PRO A 416 26.01 25.74 6.44
CA PRO A 416 24.98 26.66 6.95
C PRO A 416 25.43 28.12 7.03
#